data_AF-A0A8C1MT57-F1
#
_entry.id   AF-A0A8C1MT57-F1
#
_cell.length_a   1.000
_cell.length_b   1.000
_cell.length_c   1.000
_cell.angle_alpha   90.00
_cell.angle_beta   90.00
_cell.angle_gamma   90.00
#
_symmetry.space_group_name_H-M   'P 1'
#
loop_
_entity.id
_entity.type
_entity.pdbx_description
1 polymer ?
#
loop_
_entity_poly.entity_id
_entity_poly.type
_entity_poly.pdbx_seq_one_letter_code
_entity_poly.pdbx_strand_id
1 'polypeptide(L)'
;MYFTLILKQNKYSRRKRRISYLIYFIYMWSTVHYWPIEGDATGGSYDERTRDVCSDAHASNARLALKGSTASLSLSLKRTGDTMSHRKFSAPRHGSLGFLPRKRCKRHRGKVKSFPKDDTSKPVHLTAFLGYKAGMTHIVREVDRPGSKVNKKEVVEAVTVVETPPMIVVGVVGYVMTPRGLRSFKTIFAEHISDECKRRFYKNWYKSKKKAFTKYCKRWQDEEGKKQLEKDFASMKKYCQIIRIIAHTQMRLLPLRQKKSHLMEIQLNGGSIADKVDWAREKLEQPIPIANVFGQDEMIDVIGVTKGHGYKGVTSRWHTKKLPRKTHRGLRKVACIGAWHPARVAFSVARAGQKGYHHRTEINKKIYKIGAGYHTKDGKVVKNNAATEYDLSNKSINPLGGFVHYDQPPCPGEDRPQVHRHHLQVWSWTFPDHRGKEELHGECMPAVVTRHFIPAMT
;
A
#
# COMPACT_ATOMS: atom_id res chain seq x y z
N MET A 1 4.93 -0.93 -19.14
CA MET A 1 4.10 -0.12 -18.20
C MET A 1 5.04 0.66 -17.26
N TYR A 2 5.45 1.86 -17.66
CA TYR A 2 6.70 2.49 -17.20
C TYR A 2 6.55 3.99 -16.87
N PHE A 3 7.53 4.52 -16.16
CA PHE A 3 7.97 5.91 -16.24
C PHE A 3 9.51 5.87 -16.13
N THR A 4 10.30 6.43 -17.04
CA THR A 4 10.00 7.34 -18.18
C THR A 4 10.20 6.65 -19.54
N LEU A 5 9.81 7.30 -20.66
CA LEU A 5 10.21 6.91 -22.03
C LEU A 5 10.67 8.16 -22.83
N ILE A 6 11.55 7.92 -23.80
CA ILE A 6 12.68 8.73 -24.32
C ILE A 6 12.93 8.25 -25.79
N LEU A 7 13.52 8.93 -26.82
CA LEU A 7 14.49 10.03 -26.97
C LEU A 7 14.26 10.81 -28.32
N LYS A 8 14.60 12.11 -28.39
CA LYS A 8 15.37 12.77 -29.49
C LYS A 8 15.99 14.06 -28.91
N GLN A 9 17.33 14.29 -28.87
CA GLN A 9 18.35 14.46 -29.93
C GLN A 9 18.04 15.64 -30.88
N ASN A 10 18.97 16.54 -31.27
CA ASN A 10 20.43 16.70 -31.09
C ASN A 10 20.77 18.21 -30.85
N LYS A 11 22.01 18.77 -30.80
CA LYS A 11 23.41 18.36 -31.12
C LYS A 11 24.42 19.20 -30.27
N TYR A 12 25.73 18.94 -30.36
CA TYR A 12 26.82 19.84 -29.92
C TYR A 12 26.92 21.09 -30.82
N SER A 13 27.39 22.25 -30.30
CA SER A 13 28.62 22.96 -30.78
C SER A 13 28.77 24.45 -30.33
N ARG A 14 29.88 24.74 -29.64
CA ARG A 14 30.78 25.94 -29.69
C ARG A 14 30.27 27.41 -29.75
N ARG A 15 30.91 28.19 -28.85
CA ARG A 15 31.56 29.53 -29.01
C ARG A 15 30.78 30.84 -28.74
N LYS A 16 31.38 31.64 -27.84
CA LYS A 16 31.46 33.12 -27.79
C LYS A 16 30.15 33.85 -27.41
N ARG A 17 30.15 34.94 -26.62
CA ARG A 17 31.23 35.81 -26.10
C ARG A 17 30.80 36.46 -24.77
N ARG A 18 31.76 36.65 -23.84
CA ARG A 18 31.87 37.71 -22.79
C ARG A 18 30.76 37.74 -21.69
N ILE A 19 31.06 37.87 -20.39
CA ILE A 19 31.83 38.90 -19.63
C ILE A 19 31.06 40.23 -19.58
N SER A 20 30.73 40.82 -18.42
CA SER A 20 30.84 40.37 -17.00
C SER A 20 30.02 41.32 -16.08
N TYR A 21 30.00 41.02 -14.77
CA TYR A 21 29.76 41.97 -13.66
C TYR A 21 28.32 42.52 -13.45
N LEU A 22 27.96 43.08 -12.29
CA LEU A 22 28.23 42.72 -10.87
C LEU A 22 27.31 43.57 -9.94
N ILE A 23 27.02 43.05 -8.74
CA ILE A 23 26.79 43.80 -7.48
C ILE A 23 25.55 44.74 -7.33
N TYR A 24 24.81 44.50 -6.23
CA TYR A 24 24.00 45.44 -5.42
C TYR A 24 22.80 46.15 -6.12
N PHE A 25 21.92 46.91 -5.45
CA PHE A 25 21.81 47.20 -4.00
C PHE A 25 20.38 46.91 -3.46
N ILE A 26 20.38 46.57 -2.17
CA ILE A 26 19.28 46.38 -1.22
C ILE A 26 18.43 47.66 -1.08
N TYR A 27 17.13 47.60 -0.73
CA TYR A 27 16.56 48.24 0.49
C TYR A 27 15.02 48.09 0.66
N MET A 28 14.62 48.36 1.91
CA MET A 28 13.34 48.46 2.63
C MET A 28 12.04 48.87 1.88
N TRP A 29 10.81 48.73 2.44
CA TRP A 29 10.41 48.38 3.81
C TRP A 29 9.02 47.68 3.94
N SER A 30 8.60 47.52 5.20
CA SER A 30 7.26 47.43 5.80
C SER A 30 6.14 48.26 5.10
N THR A 31 4.83 48.10 5.37
CA THR A 31 4.16 47.58 6.59
C THR A 31 2.78 46.93 6.31
N VAL A 32 2.19 46.34 7.35
CA VAL A 32 0.92 45.60 7.43
C VAL A 32 -0.29 46.52 7.71
N HIS A 33 -1.52 46.00 7.60
CA HIS A 33 -2.86 46.56 7.94
C HIS A 33 -3.49 47.45 6.84
N TYR A 34 -4.73 47.31 6.31
CA TYR A 34 -5.97 46.53 6.55
C TYR A 34 -7.16 47.37 7.12
N TRP A 35 -8.08 47.79 6.21
CA TRP A 35 -9.51 48.17 6.44
C TRP A 35 -9.80 49.54 7.11
N PRO A 36 -11.03 50.15 6.98
CA PRO A 36 -12.09 50.03 5.94
C PRO A 36 -12.96 51.31 5.65
N ILE A 37 -14.11 51.11 4.95
CA ILE A 37 -15.41 51.86 5.01
C ILE A 37 -15.68 53.07 4.05
N GLU A 38 -16.87 53.03 3.42
CA GLU A 38 -17.76 54.06 2.77
C GLU A 38 -17.26 55.05 1.67
N GLY A 39 -18.19 55.49 0.80
CA GLY A 39 -18.00 56.60 -0.17
C GLY A 39 -18.59 56.40 -1.60
N ASP A 40 -19.75 57.01 -1.87
CA ASP A 40 -20.63 56.90 -3.07
C ASP A 40 -20.11 57.28 -4.48
N ALA A 41 -20.92 56.92 -5.50
CA ALA A 41 -21.08 57.49 -6.86
C ALA A 41 -19.84 57.49 -7.80
N THR A 42 -19.89 57.08 -9.07
CA THR A 42 -20.93 57.08 -10.12
C THR A 42 -20.77 55.78 -10.96
N GLY A 43 -21.64 55.30 -11.85
CA GLY A 43 -22.72 55.87 -12.65
C GLY A 43 -22.63 55.20 -14.04
N GLY A 44 -23.52 54.26 -14.36
CA GLY A 44 -23.45 53.47 -15.60
C GLY A 44 -24.63 52.53 -15.75
N SER A 45 -25.39 52.69 -16.84
CA SER A 45 -26.68 52.05 -17.07
C SER A 45 -26.60 50.57 -17.48
N TYR A 46 -27.56 49.76 -17.03
CA TYR A 46 -28.75 49.44 -17.85
C TYR A 46 -29.89 48.92 -16.95
N ASP A 47 -31.13 49.30 -17.26
CA ASP A 47 -32.29 49.13 -16.38
C ASP A 47 -32.95 47.73 -16.48
N GLU A 48 -33.86 47.49 -15.55
CA GLU A 48 -34.74 46.32 -15.45
C GLU A 48 -35.89 46.41 -16.52
N ARG A 49 -36.97 45.61 -16.55
CA ARG A 49 -37.67 44.85 -15.50
C ARG A 49 -38.69 43.85 -16.09
N THR A 50 -39.13 42.91 -15.26
CA THR A 50 -40.42 42.16 -15.28
C THR A 50 -40.80 41.21 -16.44
N ARG A 51 -40.88 39.91 -16.05
CA ARG A 51 -42.05 39.00 -16.12
C ARG A 51 -42.41 38.21 -17.40
N ASP A 52 -42.65 36.92 -17.13
CA ASP A 52 -43.81 36.11 -17.52
C ASP A 52 -44.25 36.05 -19.00
N VAL A 53 -43.62 35.14 -19.75
CA VAL A 53 -44.32 34.40 -20.82
C VAL A 53 -44.10 32.90 -20.60
N CYS A 54 -45.16 32.21 -20.20
CA CYS A 54 -45.27 30.76 -20.37
C CYS A 54 -45.97 30.46 -21.70
N SER A 55 -45.99 29.18 -22.10
CA SER A 55 -46.61 28.65 -23.33
C SER A 55 -46.24 29.36 -24.64
N ASP A 56 -45.41 28.70 -25.45
CA ASP A 56 -45.72 28.64 -26.88
C ASP A 56 -45.22 27.31 -27.49
N ALA A 57 -46.17 26.53 -28.02
CA ALA A 57 -45.92 25.26 -28.70
C ALA A 57 -47.05 25.08 -29.73
N HIS A 58 -46.76 25.41 -31.00
CA HIS A 58 -47.76 25.54 -32.04
C HIS A 58 -48.66 24.30 -32.18
N ALA A 59 -49.96 24.50 -31.92
CA ALA A 59 -51.02 23.61 -32.40
C ALA A 59 -51.40 24.00 -33.83
N SER A 60 -51.26 23.08 -34.79
CA SER A 60 -51.73 23.27 -36.16
C SER A 60 -53.25 23.06 -36.24
N ASN A 61 -53.99 24.12 -36.56
CA ASN A 61 -55.45 24.08 -36.68
C ASN A 61 -55.92 23.25 -37.87
N ALA A 62 -56.43 22.04 -37.62
CA ALA A 62 -57.29 21.31 -38.54
C ALA A 62 -58.77 21.55 -38.13
N ARG A 63 -59.51 22.34 -38.90
CA ARG A 63 -60.97 22.52 -38.69
C ARG A 63 -61.71 21.24 -39.07
N LEU A 64 -62.30 20.57 -38.08
CA LEU A 64 -63.39 19.60 -38.28
C LEU A 64 -64.62 20.06 -37.49
N ALA A 65 -65.79 19.89 -38.08
CA ALA A 65 -67.02 20.53 -37.60
C ALA A 65 -67.61 19.88 -36.34
N LEU A 66 -68.17 20.71 -35.46
CA LEU A 66 -68.90 20.26 -34.27
C LEU A 66 -70.21 19.56 -34.66
N LYS A 67 -70.39 18.32 -34.19
CA LYS A 67 -71.71 17.69 -34.03
C LYS A 67 -71.80 16.87 -32.74
N GLY A 68 -72.52 17.41 -31.76
CA GLY A 68 -73.38 16.64 -30.87
C GLY A 68 -72.79 16.03 -29.58
N SER A 69 -73.72 15.81 -28.65
CA SER A 69 -73.60 15.12 -27.35
C SER A 69 -72.81 15.82 -26.24
N THR A 70 -73.51 16.00 -25.12
CA THR A 70 -72.96 16.42 -23.82
C THR A 70 -72.47 15.20 -23.03
N ALA A 71 -71.21 15.20 -22.60
CA ALA A 71 -70.68 14.18 -21.68
C ALA A 71 -69.76 14.84 -20.64
N SER A 72 -70.32 15.16 -19.46
CA SER A 72 -69.57 15.70 -18.32
C SER A 72 -68.76 14.60 -17.62
N LEU A 73 -67.69 14.14 -18.28
CA LEU A 73 -66.73 13.20 -17.71
C LEU A 73 -65.90 13.89 -16.61
N SER A 74 -66.44 13.85 -15.40
CA SER A 74 -65.71 14.18 -14.17
C SER A 74 -64.58 13.16 -13.99
N LEU A 75 -63.40 13.50 -14.51
CA LEU A 75 -62.24 12.61 -14.48
C LEU A 75 -61.72 12.47 -13.04
N SER A 76 -62.30 11.53 -12.30
CA SER A 76 -61.89 11.17 -10.95
C SER A 76 -60.42 10.76 -10.97
N LEU A 77 -59.54 11.68 -10.55
CA LEU A 77 -58.11 11.47 -10.51
C LEU A 77 -57.76 10.53 -9.36
N LYS A 78 -58.08 9.24 -9.54
CA LYS A 78 -57.69 8.17 -8.62
C LYS A 78 -56.17 8.24 -8.45
N ARG A 79 -55.73 8.70 -7.28
CA ARG A 79 -54.34 8.59 -6.83
C ARG A 79 -54.01 7.11 -6.67
N THR A 80 -53.60 6.47 -7.77
CA THR A 80 -52.82 5.24 -7.72
C THR A 80 -51.58 5.54 -6.87
N GLY A 81 -51.46 4.87 -5.72
CA GLY A 81 -50.55 5.27 -4.66
C GLY A 81 -49.08 5.39 -5.10
N ASP A 82 -48.31 6.20 -4.37
CA ASP A 82 -46.93 6.62 -4.72
C ASP A 82 -45.93 5.45 -4.84
N THR A 83 -45.98 4.72 -5.96
CA THR A 83 -44.94 3.78 -6.37
C THR A 83 -43.71 4.55 -6.83
N MET A 84 -42.90 5.01 -5.87
CA MET A 84 -41.68 5.79 -6.16
C MET A 84 -40.82 5.12 -7.24
N SER A 85 -40.48 5.89 -8.27
CA SER A 85 -39.68 5.39 -9.38
C SER A 85 -38.31 4.87 -8.90
N HIS A 86 -37.92 3.69 -9.38
CA HIS A 86 -36.70 3.01 -8.99
C HIS A 86 -35.88 2.57 -10.20
N ARG A 87 -34.69 2.04 -9.95
CA ARG A 87 -33.76 1.61 -11.01
C ARG A 87 -34.25 0.30 -11.67
N LYS A 88 -34.86 0.41 -12.86
CA LYS A 88 -35.45 -0.69 -13.67
C LYS A 88 -34.67 -2.01 -13.73
N PHE A 89 -33.34 -1.97 -13.68
CA PHE A 89 -32.49 -3.17 -13.56
C PHE A 89 -31.48 -3.01 -12.43
N SER A 90 -31.48 -3.95 -11.49
CA SER A 90 -30.47 -4.04 -10.43
C SER A 90 -29.08 -4.31 -11.01
N ALA A 91 -28.03 -3.85 -10.33
CA ALA A 91 -26.65 -4.25 -10.59
C ALA A 91 -25.75 -3.89 -9.40
N PRO A 92 -24.66 -4.63 -9.15
CA PRO A 92 -23.71 -4.32 -8.08
C PRO A 92 -23.05 -2.95 -8.25
N ARG A 93 -22.51 -2.41 -7.14
CA ARG A 93 -21.83 -1.10 -7.17
C ARG A 93 -20.46 -1.21 -7.83
N HIS A 94 -20.07 -0.18 -8.59
CA HIS A 94 -18.73 -0.09 -9.17
C HIS A 94 -17.66 0.23 -8.10
N GLY A 95 -17.11 -0.82 -7.48
CA GLY A 95 -15.93 -0.77 -6.60
C GLY A 95 -16.22 -0.56 -5.11
N SER A 96 -15.40 -1.17 -4.26
CA SER A 96 -15.54 -1.12 -2.80
C SER A 96 -15.22 0.26 -2.20
N LEU A 97 -16.07 0.68 -1.25
CA LEU A 97 -15.95 1.92 -0.47
C LEU A 97 -14.96 1.79 0.70
N GLY A 98 -14.71 0.58 1.22
CA GLY A 98 -13.73 0.34 2.31
C GLY A 98 -12.28 0.69 1.92
N PHE A 99 -12.03 0.93 0.63
CA PHE A 99 -10.76 1.43 0.11
C PHE A 99 -10.73 2.94 -0.17
N LEU A 100 -11.75 3.69 0.27
CA LEU A 100 -11.67 5.15 0.41
C LEU A 100 -10.85 5.53 1.65
N PRO A 101 -10.20 6.71 1.66
CA PRO A 101 -10.04 7.64 0.55
C PRO A 101 -9.01 7.15 -0.48
N ARG A 102 -9.41 7.10 -1.76
CA ARG A 102 -8.54 6.71 -2.90
C ARG A 102 -7.55 7.81 -3.30
N LYS A 103 -6.64 8.15 -2.38
CA LYS A 103 -5.57 9.17 -2.51
C LYS A 103 -4.17 8.54 -2.56
N ARG A 104 -3.15 9.33 -2.88
CA ARG A 104 -1.74 8.91 -2.76
C ARG A 104 -1.41 8.59 -1.29
N CYS A 105 -0.68 7.52 -1.01
CA CYS A 105 -0.22 7.23 0.35
C CYS A 105 0.83 8.27 0.82
N LYS A 106 0.83 8.59 2.12
CA LYS A 106 1.83 9.49 2.74
C LYS A 106 3.21 8.82 2.95
N ARG A 107 3.27 7.49 3.00
CA ARG A 107 4.49 6.70 3.20
C ARG A 107 4.71 5.81 1.97
N HIS A 108 5.94 5.77 1.45
CA HIS A 108 6.32 4.90 0.33
C HIS A 108 6.46 3.43 0.75
N ARG A 109 7.01 3.18 1.95
CA ARG A 109 7.03 1.85 2.58
C ARG A 109 5.62 1.52 3.10
N GLY A 110 5.20 0.27 2.94
CA GLY A 110 4.01 -0.26 3.61
C GLY A 110 4.14 -0.11 5.12
N LYS A 111 3.09 0.38 5.81
CA LYS A 111 3.04 0.39 7.28
C LYS A 111 2.26 -0.83 7.74
N VAL A 112 2.89 -1.70 8.54
CA VAL A 112 2.17 -2.66 9.36
C VAL A 112 1.21 -1.86 10.27
N LYS A 113 -0.09 -2.15 10.19
CA LYS A 113 -1.12 -1.46 10.98
C LYS A 113 -1.41 -2.23 12.26
N SER A 114 -1.60 -3.53 12.11
CA SER A 114 -1.76 -4.54 13.15
C SER A 114 -0.65 -5.56 12.93
N PHE A 115 0.01 -5.98 14.01
CA PHE A 115 0.90 -7.15 14.02
C PHE A 115 0.06 -8.38 14.41
N PRO A 116 0.59 -9.61 14.25
CA PRO A 116 -0.02 -10.81 14.83
C PRO A 116 -0.27 -10.62 16.33
N LYS A 117 -1.32 -11.28 16.86
CA LYS A 117 -1.56 -11.33 18.31
C LYS A 117 -0.36 -11.98 19.00
N ASP A 118 -0.05 -11.47 20.18
CA ASP A 118 0.99 -12.00 21.04
C ASP A 118 0.48 -13.23 21.79
N ASP A 119 1.40 -14.13 22.12
CA ASP A 119 1.15 -15.43 22.72
C ASP A 119 2.43 -15.86 23.46
N THR A 120 2.40 -15.84 24.78
CA THR A 120 3.57 -16.05 25.64
C THR A 120 4.06 -17.50 25.67
N SER A 121 3.26 -18.47 25.19
CA SER A 121 3.64 -19.89 25.16
C SER A 121 4.69 -20.22 24.10
N LYS A 122 4.82 -19.37 23.08
CA LYS A 122 5.74 -19.55 21.95
C LYS A 122 7.12 -18.97 22.26
N PRO A 123 8.22 -19.47 21.65
CA PRO A 123 9.54 -18.84 21.79
C PRO A 123 9.55 -17.42 21.19
N VAL A 124 10.47 -16.57 21.66
CA VAL A 124 10.62 -15.19 21.19
C VAL A 124 10.96 -15.17 19.69
N HIS A 125 10.11 -14.56 18.87
CA HIS A 125 10.26 -14.50 17.42
C HIS A 125 9.83 -13.14 16.82
N LEU A 126 10.28 -12.89 15.60
CA LEU A 126 9.94 -11.69 14.82
C LEU A 126 8.71 -11.92 13.95
N THR A 127 7.86 -10.89 13.84
CA THR A 127 6.58 -11.00 13.13
C THR A 127 6.53 -10.34 11.74
N ALA A 128 7.64 -9.81 11.22
CA ALA A 128 7.67 -9.10 9.93
C ALA A 128 9.10 -8.89 9.41
N PHE A 129 9.26 -8.78 8.08
CA PHE A 129 10.53 -8.48 7.41
C PHE A 129 10.34 -7.42 6.30
N LEU A 130 11.45 -6.90 5.74
CA LEU A 130 11.45 -6.02 4.57
C LEU A 130 12.20 -6.62 3.38
N GLY A 131 11.45 -7.02 2.35
CA GLY A 131 11.98 -7.43 1.05
C GLY A 131 11.70 -6.43 -0.08
N TYR A 132 12.38 -6.63 -1.20
CA TYR A 132 12.31 -5.81 -2.41
C TYR A 132 11.84 -6.69 -3.57
N LYS A 133 10.72 -6.35 -4.23
CA LYS A 133 10.27 -7.12 -5.40
C LYS A 133 11.25 -6.93 -6.56
N ALA A 134 12.00 -7.98 -6.87
CA ALA A 134 12.94 -8.03 -7.98
C ALA A 134 12.21 -8.26 -9.31
N GLY A 135 11.30 -9.24 -9.34
CA GLY A 135 10.60 -9.60 -10.56
C GLY A 135 9.45 -10.59 -10.35
N MET A 136 9.10 -11.29 -11.42
CA MET A 136 8.19 -12.43 -11.44
C MET A 136 8.72 -13.46 -12.42
N THR A 137 8.44 -14.73 -12.15
CA THR A 137 8.69 -15.87 -13.05
C THR A 137 7.55 -16.87 -12.88
N HIS A 138 7.62 -18.03 -13.52
CA HIS A 138 6.79 -19.19 -13.22
C HIS A 138 7.64 -20.33 -12.67
N ILE A 139 7.00 -21.24 -11.94
CA ILE A 139 7.55 -22.54 -11.55
C ILE A 139 6.62 -23.64 -12.04
N VAL A 140 7.17 -24.83 -12.27
CA VAL A 140 6.41 -26.08 -12.37
C VAL A 140 6.49 -26.77 -11.02
N ARG A 141 5.38 -27.35 -10.55
CA ARG A 141 5.36 -28.24 -9.38
C ARG A 141 4.21 -29.23 -9.49
N GLU A 142 4.33 -30.39 -8.85
CA GLU A 142 3.19 -31.27 -8.61
C GLU A 142 2.22 -30.63 -7.61
N VAL A 143 0.92 -30.85 -7.79
CA VAL A 143 -0.14 -30.38 -6.90
C VAL A 143 -0.78 -31.55 -6.16
N ASP A 144 -0.39 -31.75 -4.90
CA ASP A 144 -1.18 -32.54 -3.96
C ASP A 144 -2.36 -31.70 -3.44
N ARG A 145 -3.57 -32.09 -3.86
CA ARG A 145 -4.89 -31.60 -3.42
C ARG A 145 -5.94 -32.69 -3.71
N PRO A 146 -6.22 -33.61 -2.77
CA PRO A 146 -7.24 -34.64 -2.94
C PRO A 146 -8.59 -34.07 -3.41
N GLY A 147 -9.29 -34.81 -4.28
CA GLY A 147 -10.54 -34.36 -4.94
C GLY A 147 -10.37 -33.38 -6.11
N SER A 148 -9.18 -32.81 -6.32
CA SER A 148 -8.92 -31.90 -7.45
C SER A 148 -8.67 -32.63 -8.78
N LYS A 149 -9.17 -32.09 -9.90
CA LYS A 149 -8.83 -32.58 -11.26
C LYS A 149 -7.34 -32.47 -11.62
N VAL A 150 -6.60 -31.60 -10.90
CA VAL A 150 -5.14 -31.44 -10.99
C VAL A 150 -4.38 -32.09 -9.83
N ASN A 151 -5.03 -32.96 -9.04
CA ASN A 151 -4.33 -33.75 -8.04
C ASN A 151 -3.27 -34.66 -8.71
N LYS A 152 -2.08 -34.74 -8.11
CA LYS A 152 -0.93 -35.49 -8.64
C LYS A 152 -0.59 -35.20 -10.10
N LYS A 153 -0.65 -33.90 -10.46
CA LYS A 153 -0.26 -33.39 -11.78
C LYS A 153 0.59 -32.14 -11.64
N GLU A 154 1.46 -31.93 -12.62
CA GLU A 154 2.21 -30.70 -12.76
C GLU A 154 1.31 -29.51 -13.07
N VAL A 155 1.55 -28.39 -12.41
CA VAL A 155 0.88 -27.11 -12.67
C VAL A 155 1.92 -25.99 -12.72
N VAL A 156 1.77 -25.12 -13.72
CA VAL A 156 2.59 -23.91 -13.88
C VAL A 156 2.02 -22.78 -13.01
N GLU A 157 2.72 -22.41 -11.94
CA GLU A 157 2.30 -21.34 -11.03
C GLU A 157 3.19 -20.08 -11.14
N ALA A 158 2.57 -18.90 -11.28
CA ALA A 158 3.28 -17.62 -11.45
C ALA A 158 3.72 -17.00 -10.11
N VAL A 159 5.03 -17.00 -9.83
CA VAL A 159 5.62 -16.53 -8.57
C VAL A 159 6.23 -15.13 -8.66
N THR A 160 6.16 -14.38 -7.57
CA THR A 160 6.92 -13.15 -7.38
C THR A 160 8.24 -13.44 -6.68
N VAL A 161 9.34 -12.98 -7.24
CA VAL A 161 10.66 -13.04 -6.59
C VAL A 161 10.88 -11.76 -5.78
N VAL A 162 11.10 -11.92 -4.48
CA VAL A 162 11.41 -10.84 -3.53
C VAL A 162 12.82 -11.07 -3.00
N GLU A 163 13.72 -10.11 -3.20
CA GLU A 163 15.05 -10.11 -2.60
C GLU A 163 14.98 -9.59 -1.16
N THR A 164 15.46 -10.40 -0.22
CA THR A 164 15.42 -10.13 1.23
C THR A 164 16.85 -10.10 1.79
N PRO A 165 17.57 -8.98 1.66
CA PRO A 165 18.88 -8.82 2.30
C PRO A 165 18.71 -8.86 3.83
N PRO A 166 19.69 -9.39 4.60
CA PRO A 166 19.64 -9.41 6.05
C PRO A 166 19.38 -8.02 6.65
N MET A 167 18.50 -7.96 7.66
CA MET A 167 18.14 -6.73 8.34
C MET A 167 18.99 -6.55 9.61
N ILE A 168 19.61 -5.39 9.77
CA ILE A 168 20.40 -5.07 10.97
C ILE A 168 19.47 -4.47 12.03
N VAL A 169 19.52 -4.98 13.25
CA VAL A 169 18.83 -4.38 14.40
C VAL A 169 19.64 -3.19 14.93
N VAL A 170 19.00 -2.05 15.15
CA VAL A 170 19.66 -0.81 15.61
C VAL A 170 18.99 -0.16 16.81
N GLY A 171 18.03 -0.83 17.44
CA GLY A 171 17.39 -0.35 18.66
C GLY A 171 16.13 -1.12 19.06
N VAL A 172 15.52 -0.69 20.15
CA VAL A 172 14.31 -1.28 20.76
C VAL A 172 13.38 -0.17 21.22
N VAL A 173 12.07 -0.34 21.03
CA VAL A 173 11.01 0.56 21.51
C VAL A 173 10.12 -0.22 22.47
N GLY A 174 10.01 0.26 23.70
CA GLY A 174 9.00 -0.18 24.64
C GLY A 174 7.69 0.56 24.43
N TYR A 175 6.57 -0.16 24.38
CA TYR A 175 5.22 0.40 24.33
C TYR A 175 4.45 0.07 25.62
N VAL A 176 3.90 1.10 26.25
CA VAL A 176 3.02 1.00 27.41
C VAL A 176 1.56 1.16 26.99
N MET A 177 0.69 0.30 27.52
CA MET A 177 -0.76 0.39 27.35
C MET A 177 -1.33 1.50 28.24
N THR A 178 -2.16 2.35 27.67
CA THR A 178 -2.92 3.38 28.39
C THR A 178 -4.40 3.30 27.98
N PRO A 179 -5.34 3.91 28.72
CA PRO A 179 -6.75 3.95 28.31
C PRO A 179 -6.99 4.59 26.93
N ARG A 180 -6.03 5.38 26.41
CA ARG A 180 -6.07 5.98 25.07
C ARG A 180 -5.33 5.13 24.00
N GLY A 181 -4.97 3.89 24.33
CA GLY A 181 -4.19 2.98 23.51
C GLY A 181 -2.70 2.91 23.84
N LEU A 182 -1.92 2.30 22.95
CA LEU A 182 -0.47 2.08 23.12
C LEU A 182 0.33 3.38 22.91
N ARG A 183 1.10 3.78 23.92
CA ARG A 183 2.05 4.91 23.88
C ARG A 183 3.49 4.40 23.87
N SER A 184 4.35 5.00 23.06
CA SER A 184 5.80 4.75 23.15
C SER A 184 6.33 5.25 24.50
N PHE A 185 6.96 4.36 25.26
CA PHE A 185 7.45 4.62 26.61
C PHE A 185 8.92 5.10 26.60
N LYS A 186 9.82 4.25 26.11
CA LYS A 186 11.25 4.54 25.89
C LYS A 186 11.72 3.92 24.58
N THR A 187 12.75 4.52 23.99
CA THR A 187 13.45 3.98 22.82
C THR A 187 14.94 3.97 23.11
N ILE A 188 15.54 2.79 23.02
CA ILE A 188 16.99 2.58 23.14
C ILE A 188 17.53 2.31 21.73
N PHE A 189 18.63 2.93 21.35
CA PHE A 189 19.35 2.61 20.12
C PHE A 189 20.65 1.84 20.42
N ALA A 190 21.18 1.16 19.42
CA ALA A 190 22.52 0.57 19.40
C ALA A 190 23.64 1.65 19.46
N GLU A 191 24.90 1.24 19.65
CA GLU A 191 26.04 2.15 19.63
C GLU A 191 26.48 2.42 18.17
N HIS A 192 26.82 1.38 17.42
CA HIS A 192 27.44 1.47 16.10
C HIS A 192 26.41 1.53 14.95
N ILE A 193 25.63 2.60 14.93
CA ILE A 193 24.60 2.80 13.88
C ILE A 193 25.24 3.04 12.51
N SER A 194 24.92 2.17 11.54
CA SER A 194 25.44 2.22 10.17
C SER A 194 25.16 3.55 9.45
N ASP A 195 26.04 3.96 8.54
CA ASP A 195 25.88 5.22 7.79
C ASP A 195 24.68 5.22 6.82
N GLU A 196 24.26 4.05 6.33
CA GLU A 196 23.01 3.93 5.57
C GLU A 196 21.75 4.07 6.45
N CYS A 197 21.85 3.77 7.75
CA CYS A 197 20.84 4.10 8.77
C CYS A 197 20.88 5.58 9.11
N LYS A 198 22.05 6.17 9.38
CA LYS A 198 22.21 7.63 9.59
C LYS A 198 21.63 8.43 8.40
N ARG A 199 21.82 7.96 7.16
CA ARG A 199 21.19 8.53 5.94
C ARG A 199 19.67 8.57 5.99
N ARG A 200 18.96 7.74 6.78
CA ARG A 200 17.49 7.80 6.88
C ARG A 200 17.01 9.09 7.54
N PHE A 201 17.71 9.57 8.56
CA PHE A 201 17.39 10.77 9.35
C PHE A 201 17.62 12.07 8.57
N TYR A 202 18.60 12.13 7.67
CA TYR A 202 18.86 13.33 6.86
C TYR A 202 18.00 13.40 5.59
N LYS A 203 17.48 14.60 5.25
CA LYS A 203 16.91 14.86 3.91
C LYS A 203 18.00 14.99 2.85
N ASN A 204 19.01 15.83 3.11
CA ASN A 204 20.20 15.98 2.28
C ASN A 204 21.42 15.47 3.08
N TRP A 205 22.01 14.35 2.64
CA TRP A 205 23.17 13.76 3.30
C TRP A 205 24.47 14.52 3.02
N TYR A 206 24.69 14.86 1.74
CA TYR A 206 25.98 15.40 1.26
C TYR A 206 26.28 16.80 1.79
N LYS A 207 25.25 17.64 1.99
CA LYS A 207 25.40 18.96 2.64
C LYS A 207 25.32 18.90 4.19
N SER A 208 25.26 17.73 4.80
CA SER A 208 25.13 17.60 6.26
C SER A 208 26.47 17.36 6.96
N LYS A 209 26.61 17.86 8.20
CA LYS A 209 27.74 17.54 9.09
C LYS A 209 27.66 16.13 9.72
N LYS A 210 26.74 15.27 9.27
CA LYS A 210 26.56 13.85 9.65
C LYS A 210 26.45 13.49 11.15
N LYS A 211 26.37 14.47 12.06
CA LYS A 211 26.32 14.34 13.54
C LYS A 211 25.08 13.61 14.13
N ALA A 212 24.42 12.72 13.39
CA ALA A 212 23.33 11.90 13.92
C ALA A 212 23.90 10.84 14.88
N PHE A 213 23.28 10.70 16.05
CA PHE A 213 23.66 9.76 17.13
C PHE A 213 25.05 9.93 17.75
N THR A 214 25.91 10.86 17.32
CA THR A 214 27.29 10.95 17.84
C THR A 214 27.39 11.21 19.36
N LYS A 215 26.43 11.93 19.96
CA LYS A 215 26.32 12.05 21.43
C LYS A 215 25.78 10.78 22.10
N TYR A 216 24.99 9.99 21.38
CA TYR A 216 24.35 8.78 21.88
C TYR A 216 25.31 7.58 21.84
N CYS A 217 26.21 7.51 20.85
CA CYS A 217 27.32 6.56 20.83
C CYS A 217 28.22 6.77 22.06
N LYS A 218 28.58 8.02 22.38
CA LYS A 218 29.35 8.32 23.61
C LYS A 218 28.67 7.82 24.88
N ARG A 219 27.34 7.98 25.01
CA ARG A 219 26.57 7.46 26.15
C ARG A 219 26.68 5.93 26.33
N TRP A 220 26.98 5.15 25.29
CA TRP A 220 27.29 3.71 25.46
C TRP A 220 28.70 3.44 25.99
N GLN A 221 29.63 4.38 25.81
CA GLN A 221 31.02 4.32 26.26
C GLN A 221 31.17 4.89 27.68
N ASP A 222 30.46 5.99 27.98
CA ASP A 222 30.45 6.68 29.28
C ASP A 222 29.78 5.81 30.38
N GLU A 223 30.44 5.60 31.54
CA GLU A 223 29.94 4.73 32.62
C GLU A 223 28.59 5.18 33.22
N GLU A 224 28.37 6.49 33.39
CA GLU A 224 27.05 7.00 33.78
C GLU A 224 25.99 6.73 32.70
N GLY A 225 26.40 6.84 31.43
CA GLY A 225 25.56 6.58 30.27
C GLY A 225 25.09 5.13 30.18
N LYS A 226 26.00 4.17 30.45
CA LYS A 226 25.72 2.73 30.64
C LYS A 226 24.74 2.52 31.80
N LYS A 227 25.02 3.07 32.98
CA LYS A 227 24.11 2.97 34.15
C LYS A 227 22.70 3.49 33.83
N GLN A 228 22.57 4.55 33.03
CA GLN A 228 21.27 5.04 32.58
C GLN A 228 20.63 4.15 31.49
N LEU A 229 21.41 3.49 30.62
CA LEU A 229 20.90 2.50 29.66
C LEU A 229 20.34 1.26 30.38
N GLU A 230 21.02 0.75 31.42
CA GLU A 230 20.49 -0.34 32.25
C GLU A 230 19.19 0.05 32.96
N LYS A 231 19.12 1.26 33.53
CA LYS A 231 17.88 1.82 34.07
C LYS A 231 16.78 1.90 33.01
N ASP A 232 17.11 2.24 31.76
CA ASP A 232 16.15 2.31 30.65
C ASP A 232 15.65 0.90 30.24
N PHE A 233 16.52 -0.11 30.15
CA PHE A 233 16.16 -1.51 29.91
C PHE A 233 15.28 -2.08 31.05
N ALA A 234 15.68 -1.90 32.31
CA ALA A 234 14.90 -2.33 33.47
C ALA A 234 13.52 -1.64 33.52
N SER A 235 13.45 -0.35 33.17
CA SER A 235 12.17 0.36 33.02
C SER A 235 11.30 -0.27 31.92
N MET A 236 11.89 -0.73 30.82
CA MET A 236 11.15 -1.38 29.74
C MET A 236 10.60 -2.74 30.17
N LYS A 237 11.40 -3.58 30.86
CA LYS A 237 10.93 -4.86 31.42
C LYS A 237 9.76 -4.69 32.39
N LYS A 238 9.79 -3.67 33.26
CA LYS A 238 8.77 -3.43 34.29
C LYS A 238 7.46 -2.83 33.75
N TYR A 239 7.51 -1.92 32.78
CA TYR A 239 6.34 -1.09 32.43
C TYR A 239 5.75 -1.31 31.02
N CYS A 240 6.45 -1.96 30.10
CA CYS A 240 6.00 -2.09 28.71
C CYS A 240 5.32 -3.44 28.44
N GLN A 241 4.10 -3.44 27.92
CA GLN A 241 3.39 -4.68 27.56
C GLN A 241 3.78 -5.19 26.16
N ILE A 242 4.30 -4.32 25.29
CA ILE A 242 4.73 -4.68 23.93
C ILE A 242 6.13 -4.13 23.66
N ILE A 243 7.01 -5.01 23.20
CA ILE A 243 8.37 -4.67 22.76
C ILE A 243 8.43 -4.73 21.22
N ARG A 244 9.09 -3.74 20.60
CA ARG A 244 9.38 -3.74 19.16
C ARG A 244 10.85 -3.45 18.91
N ILE A 245 11.53 -4.22 18.08
CA ILE A 245 12.86 -3.86 17.60
C ILE A 245 12.77 -2.83 16.48
N ILE A 246 13.75 -1.94 16.40
CA ILE A 246 14.00 -1.07 15.25
C ILE A 246 15.06 -1.75 14.39
N ALA A 247 14.71 -2.15 13.18
CA ALA A 247 15.64 -2.76 12.24
C ALA A 247 15.65 -2.05 10.87
N HIS A 248 16.76 -2.13 10.15
CA HIS A 248 16.89 -1.60 8.78
C HIS A 248 17.41 -2.63 7.79
N THR A 249 16.98 -2.50 6.54
CA THR A 249 17.53 -3.24 5.40
C THR A 249 18.92 -2.73 5.02
N GLN A 250 19.78 -3.62 4.54
CA GLN A 250 21.04 -3.23 3.91
C GLN A 250 20.83 -2.90 2.43
N MET A 251 20.90 -1.61 2.07
CA MET A 251 20.75 -1.16 0.68
C MET A 251 22.03 -1.37 -0.15
N ARG A 252 23.19 -1.42 0.51
CA ARG A 252 24.51 -1.69 -0.11
C ARG A 252 24.50 -2.94 -0.99
N LEU A 253 23.74 -3.95 -0.59
CA LEU A 253 23.73 -5.29 -1.20
C LEU A 253 22.88 -5.34 -2.49
N LEU A 254 21.91 -4.42 -2.60
CA LEU A 254 20.90 -4.42 -3.66
C LEU A 254 21.44 -3.74 -4.93
N PRO A 255 20.99 -4.12 -6.14
CA PRO A 255 21.39 -3.47 -7.40
C PRO A 255 20.93 -2.00 -7.55
N LEU A 256 20.19 -1.46 -6.56
CA LEU A 256 19.46 -0.19 -6.63
C LEU A 256 20.31 1.05 -6.30
N ARG A 257 20.08 2.16 -7.03
CA ARG A 257 20.72 3.49 -6.83
C ARG A 257 20.55 4.10 -5.41
N GLN A 258 19.60 3.62 -4.60
CA GLN A 258 19.23 4.27 -3.34
C GLN A 258 20.06 3.80 -2.14
N LYS A 259 21.12 4.56 -1.80
CA LYS A 259 22.00 4.31 -0.63
C LYS A 259 21.39 4.66 0.75
N LYS A 260 20.06 4.56 0.93
CA LYS A 260 19.34 5.05 2.13
C LYS A 260 18.44 3.95 2.70
N SER A 261 18.88 3.27 3.76
CA SER A 261 18.22 2.11 4.37
C SER A 261 16.76 2.34 4.74
N HIS A 262 15.94 1.29 4.73
CA HIS A 262 14.53 1.38 5.13
C HIS A 262 14.36 0.90 6.58
N LEU A 263 14.12 1.85 7.49
CA LEU A 263 13.81 1.55 8.90
C LEU A 263 12.38 1.04 9.10
N MET A 264 12.24 0.03 9.95
CA MET A 264 10.97 -0.52 10.42
C MET A 264 11.04 -0.94 11.89
N GLU A 265 9.97 -0.64 12.63
CA GLU A 265 9.64 -1.35 13.86
C GLU A 265 9.04 -2.72 13.51
N ILE A 266 9.59 -3.78 14.10
CA ILE A 266 9.04 -5.16 14.04
C ILE A 266 8.66 -5.53 15.47
N GLN A 267 7.50 -6.16 15.67
CA GLN A 267 7.08 -6.59 17.00
C GLN A 267 7.75 -7.92 17.37
N LEU A 268 8.07 -8.09 18.65
CA LEU A 268 8.47 -9.37 19.23
C LEU A 268 7.27 -10.03 19.90
N ASN A 269 6.93 -11.23 19.42
CA ASN A 269 5.90 -12.08 20.01
C ASN A 269 6.58 -13.34 20.60
N GLY A 270 5.92 -14.02 21.54
CA GLY A 270 6.50 -15.17 22.25
C GLY A 270 7.36 -14.82 23.45
N GLY A 271 7.33 -15.66 24.49
CA GLY A 271 8.03 -15.45 25.76
C GLY A 271 7.49 -14.31 26.62
N SER A 272 8.12 -14.09 27.77
CA SER A 272 7.83 -12.99 28.68
C SER A 272 8.35 -11.65 28.14
N ILE A 273 7.89 -10.55 28.76
CA ILE A 273 8.38 -9.20 28.44
C ILE A 273 9.87 -9.06 28.74
N ALA A 274 10.41 -9.77 29.75
CA ALA A 274 11.83 -9.76 30.07
C ALA A 274 12.65 -10.40 28.94
N ASP A 275 12.28 -11.63 28.56
CA ASP A 275 12.93 -12.42 27.51
C ASP A 275 12.95 -11.67 26.17
N LYS A 276 11.85 -10.98 25.84
CA LYS A 276 11.77 -10.10 24.66
C LYS A 276 12.74 -8.92 24.71
N VAL A 277 12.98 -8.33 25.89
CA VAL A 277 13.97 -7.26 26.04
C VAL A 277 15.40 -7.80 25.97
N ASP A 278 15.66 -8.96 26.55
CA ASP A 278 17.00 -9.57 26.54
C ASP A 278 17.38 -10.11 25.15
N TRP A 279 16.46 -10.80 24.46
CA TRP A 279 16.60 -11.16 23.04
C TRP A 279 16.82 -9.91 22.17
N ALA A 280 16.05 -8.85 22.40
CA ALA A 280 16.22 -7.60 21.65
C ALA A 280 17.55 -6.90 21.92
N ARG A 281 18.14 -7.07 23.11
CA ARG A 281 19.46 -6.59 23.50
C ARG A 281 20.56 -7.43 22.86
N GLU A 282 20.46 -8.76 22.96
CA GLU A 282 21.40 -9.73 22.38
C GLU A 282 21.52 -9.56 20.86
N LYS A 283 20.39 -9.31 20.17
CA LYS A 283 20.35 -9.09 18.72
C LYS A 283 20.65 -7.66 18.27
N LEU A 284 21.01 -6.71 19.14
CA LEU A 284 21.48 -5.39 18.71
C LEU A 284 22.71 -5.51 17.80
N GLU A 285 22.76 -4.69 16.75
CA GLU A 285 23.83 -4.64 15.74
C GLU A 285 24.00 -5.89 14.88
N GLN A 286 23.45 -7.03 15.29
CA GLN A 286 23.47 -8.29 14.53
C GLN A 286 22.59 -8.22 13.26
N PRO A 287 23.00 -8.89 12.17
CA PRO A 287 22.19 -9.08 10.98
C PRO A 287 21.24 -10.29 11.13
N ILE A 288 19.95 -10.08 10.86
CA ILE A 288 18.93 -11.13 10.89
C ILE A 288 18.55 -11.52 9.44
N PRO A 289 18.73 -12.79 9.02
CA PRO A 289 18.29 -13.28 7.72
C PRO A 289 16.79 -13.63 7.71
N ILE A 290 16.20 -13.71 6.51
CA ILE A 290 14.77 -14.03 6.33
C ILE A 290 14.38 -15.42 6.89
N ALA A 291 15.30 -16.39 6.83
CA ALA A 291 15.06 -17.78 7.23
C ALA A 291 14.85 -17.96 8.75
N ASN A 292 15.22 -16.95 9.55
CA ASN A 292 15.00 -16.93 11.00
C ASN A 292 13.66 -16.24 11.37
N VAL A 293 12.85 -15.86 10.38
CA VAL A 293 11.63 -15.03 10.56
C VAL A 293 10.40 -15.64 9.90
N PHE A 294 10.54 -16.35 8.78
CA PHE A 294 9.46 -17.09 8.13
C PHE A 294 9.89 -18.51 7.77
N GLY A 295 8.94 -19.44 7.86
CA GLY A 295 9.10 -20.82 7.43
C GLY A 295 8.98 -21.00 5.92
N GLN A 296 9.58 -22.08 5.43
CA GLN A 296 9.26 -22.63 4.11
C GLN A 296 7.79 -23.08 4.09
N ASP A 297 7.09 -22.90 2.96
CA ASP A 297 5.66 -23.20 2.79
C ASP A 297 4.66 -22.44 3.69
N GLU A 298 5.12 -21.45 4.48
CA GLU A 298 4.26 -20.57 5.29
C GLU A 298 3.39 -19.63 4.43
N MET A 299 2.24 -19.22 4.97
CA MET A 299 1.29 -18.28 4.36
C MET A 299 1.45 -16.87 4.96
N ILE A 300 1.99 -15.93 4.18
CA ILE A 300 2.35 -14.59 4.67
C ILE A 300 1.51 -13.44 4.11
N ASP A 301 1.53 -12.31 4.81
CA ASP A 301 0.86 -11.05 4.46
C ASP A 301 1.80 -10.06 3.75
N VAL A 302 1.51 -9.73 2.49
CA VAL A 302 2.33 -8.78 1.71
C VAL A 302 1.78 -7.35 1.84
N ILE A 303 2.47 -6.53 2.64
CA ILE A 303 2.07 -5.14 2.93
C ILE A 303 2.89 -4.13 2.12
N GLY A 304 2.23 -3.38 1.22
CA GLY A 304 2.93 -2.53 0.25
C GLY A 304 2.18 -1.26 -0.19
N VAL A 305 2.72 -0.64 -1.23
CA VAL A 305 2.12 0.49 -1.94
C VAL A 305 1.96 0.11 -3.41
N THR A 306 0.73 0.20 -3.92
CA THR A 306 0.42 -0.23 -5.30
C THR A 306 1.07 0.69 -6.33
N LYS A 307 1.32 0.16 -7.54
CA LYS A 307 1.89 0.92 -8.66
C LYS A 307 1.07 2.19 -8.95
N GLY A 308 1.75 3.30 -9.20
CA GLY A 308 1.11 4.59 -9.49
C GLY A 308 0.62 4.69 -10.94
N HIS A 309 -0.58 5.23 -11.15
CA HIS A 309 -1.12 5.51 -12.49
C HIS A 309 -1.53 6.97 -12.70
N GLY A 310 -1.29 7.84 -11.72
CA GLY A 310 -1.61 9.27 -11.79
C GLY A 310 -3.12 9.55 -11.77
N TYR A 311 -3.54 10.67 -12.35
CA TYR A 311 -4.95 11.03 -12.49
C TYR A 311 -5.60 10.18 -13.59
N LYS A 312 -6.78 9.60 -13.32
CA LYS A 312 -7.58 8.80 -14.27
C LYS A 312 -9.07 9.08 -14.16
N GLY A 313 -9.75 9.06 -15.32
CA GLY A 313 -11.20 9.15 -15.43
C GLY A 313 -11.94 7.92 -14.89
N VAL A 314 -13.25 8.05 -14.69
CA VAL A 314 -14.11 7.08 -13.98
C VAL A 314 -14.05 5.67 -14.56
N THR A 315 -14.09 5.52 -15.89
CA THR A 315 -13.99 4.22 -16.58
C THR A 315 -12.72 3.45 -16.20
N SER A 316 -11.61 4.12 -15.92
CA SER A 316 -10.36 3.46 -15.51
C SER A 316 -10.18 3.40 -13.99
N ARG A 317 -10.64 4.41 -13.25
CA ARG A 317 -10.51 4.47 -11.77
C ARG A 317 -11.49 3.55 -11.06
N TRP A 318 -12.71 3.42 -11.57
CA TRP A 318 -13.84 2.73 -10.95
C TRP A 318 -14.44 1.62 -11.82
N HIS A 319 -13.95 1.43 -13.05
CA HIS A 319 -14.41 0.36 -13.97
C HIS A 319 -15.91 0.50 -14.34
N THR A 320 -16.40 1.73 -14.40
CA THR A 320 -17.77 2.05 -14.84
C THR A 320 -17.95 1.79 -16.35
N LYS A 321 -19.12 1.27 -16.75
CA LYS A 321 -19.48 1.09 -18.17
C LYS A 321 -19.28 2.39 -18.97
N LYS A 322 -18.82 2.28 -20.23
CA LYS A 322 -18.78 3.41 -21.18
C LYS A 322 -20.20 3.78 -21.61
N LEU A 323 -20.44 5.06 -21.90
CA LEU A 323 -21.69 5.49 -22.53
C LEU A 323 -21.71 5.11 -24.03
N PRO A 324 -22.89 5.11 -24.69
CA PRO A 324 -23.03 4.86 -26.13
C PRO A 324 -22.16 5.76 -27.01
N ARG A 325 -21.83 5.30 -28.24
CA ARG A 325 -20.95 6.02 -29.18
C ARG A 325 -21.45 7.44 -29.48
N LYS A 326 -22.77 7.62 -29.63
CA LYS A 326 -23.41 8.90 -30.02
C LYS A 326 -23.60 9.90 -28.86
N THR A 327 -23.05 9.70 -27.65
CA THR A 327 -23.28 10.67 -26.54
C THR A 327 -22.47 11.95 -26.68
N HIS A 328 -23.16 13.09 -26.70
CA HIS A 328 -22.57 14.43 -26.68
C HIS A 328 -21.73 14.69 -25.39
N ARG A 329 -20.73 15.58 -25.51
CA ARG A 329 -19.76 15.94 -24.46
C ARG A 329 -19.06 14.72 -23.82
N GLY A 330 -18.68 13.74 -24.63
CA GLY A 330 -17.77 12.63 -24.29
C GLY A 330 -18.39 11.42 -23.56
N LEU A 331 -17.95 10.21 -23.93
CA LEU A 331 -18.55 8.93 -23.52
C LEU A 331 -17.90 8.21 -22.31
N ARG A 332 -16.81 8.75 -21.74
CA ARG A 332 -16.03 8.12 -20.64
C ARG A 332 -16.33 8.71 -19.26
N LYS A 333 -17.61 9.01 -19.02
CA LYS A 333 -18.16 9.65 -17.81
C LYS A 333 -19.25 8.76 -17.18
N VAL A 334 -19.62 9.05 -15.93
CA VAL A 334 -20.91 8.58 -15.37
C VAL A 334 -21.98 9.53 -15.88
N ALA A 335 -23.16 9.02 -16.26
CA ALA A 335 -24.25 9.86 -16.79
C ALA A 335 -24.92 10.70 -15.69
N CYS A 336 -25.53 10.03 -14.71
CA CYS A 336 -26.14 10.66 -13.54
C CYS A 336 -25.21 10.53 -12.32
N ILE A 337 -24.98 11.63 -11.58
CA ILE A 337 -24.08 11.68 -10.42
C ILE A 337 -24.82 11.83 -9.07
N GLY A 338 -26.15 11.82 -9.09
CA GLY A 338 -27.03 11.98 -7.94
C GLY A 338 -28.45 12.35 -8.40
N ALA A 339 -29.46 12.09 -7.58
CA ALA A 339 -30.78 12.69 -7.76
C ALA A 339 -30.76 14.17 -7.37
N TRP A 340 -31.85 14.91 -7.64
CA TRP A 340 -32.01 16.30 -7.19
C TRP A 340 -31.95 16.39 -5.67
N HIS A 341 -32.74 15.54 -4.98
CA HIS A 341 -32.71 15.41 -3.54
C HIS A 341 -32.02 14.08 -3.15
N PRO A 342 -31.01 14.09 -2.25
CA PRO A 342 -30.42 15.25 -1.57
C PRO A 342 -29.54 16.09 -2.51
N ALA A 343 -29.55 17.42 -2.34
CA ALA A 343 -28.85 18.41 -3.17
C ALA A 343 -27.31 18.44 -3.00
N ARG A 344 -26.67 17.28 -2.91
CA ARG A 344 -25.21 17.12 -2.79
C ARG A 344 -24.74 15.83 -3.45
N VAL A 345 -23.64 15.88 -4.20
CA VAL A 345 -23.05 14.67 -4.82
C VAL A 345 -22.45 13.77 -3.73
N ALA A 346 -23.03 12.60 -3.53
CA ALA A 346 -22.61 11.68 -2.48
C ALA A 346 -21.16 11.16 -2.67
N PHE A 347 -20.44 10.99 -1.56
CA PHE A 347 -19.05 10.51 -1.53
C PHE A 347 -18.85 9.11 -2.17
N SER A 348 -19.94 8.33 -2.24
CA SER A 348 -20.00 6.98 -2.81
C SER A 348 -20.07 6.95 -4.34
N VAL A 349 -20.20 8.10 -5.00
CA VAL A 349 -20.31 8.22 -6.45
C VAL A 349 -18.93 8.14 -7.12
N ALA A 350 -18.83 7.39 -8.21
CA ALA A 350 -17.59 7.22 -8.96
C ALA A 350 -17.16 8.55 -9.63
N ARG A 351 -16.24 9.30 -9.00
CA ARG A 351 -15.60 10.49 -9.58
C ARG A 351 -14.16 10.20 -10.06
N ALA A 352 -13.68 10.98 -11.03
CA ALA A 352 -12.29 10.93 -11.52
C ALA A 352 -11.27 11.31 -10.43
N GLY A 353 -9.97 11.04 -10.65
CA GLY A 353 -8.90 11.38 -9.71
C GLY A 353 -7.75 10.38 -9.71
N GLN A 354 -6.92 10.41 -8.67
CA GLN A 354 -5.77 9.49 -8.51
C GLN A 354 -6.20 8.01 -8.59
N LYS A 355 -5.52 7.22 -9.43
CA LYS A 355 -5.53 5.74 -9.42
C LYS A 355 -4.12 5.22 -9.07
N GLY A 356 -4.05 4.24 -8.18
CA GLY A 356 -2.80 3.62 -7.75
C GLY A 356 -1.97 4.52 -6.82
N TYR A 357 -0.82 4.01 -6.37
CA TYR A 357 -0.06 4.58 -5.25
C TYR A 357 -0.88 4.63 -3.95
N HIS A 358 -1.55 3.51 -3.65
CA HIS A 358 -2.38 3.31 -2.46
C HIS A 358 -1.74 2.27 -1.55
N HIS A 359 -1.86 2.43 -0.22
CA HIS A 359 -1.45 1.40 0.74
C HIS A 359 -2.38 0.18 0.65
N ARG A 360 -1.82 -1.02 0.59
CA ARG A 360 -2.54 -2.29 0.57
C ARG A 360 -1.81 -3.34 1.41
N THR A 361 -2.59 -4.29 1.91
CA THR A 361 -2.15 -5.57 2.44
C THR A 361 -2.84 -6.61 1.55
N GLU A 362 -2.09 -7.55 0.99
CA GLU A 362 -2.65 -8.74 0.35
C GLU A 362 -2.28 -9.94 1.22
N ILE A 363 -3.31 -10.56 1.80
CA ILE A 363 -3.16 -11.67 2.75
C ILE A 363 -2.91 -13.00 2.04
N ASN A 364 -2.56 -14.03 2.82
CA ASN A 364 -2.58 -15.45 2.41
C ASN A 364 -1.76 -15.74 1.14
N LYS A 365 -0.50 -15.27 1.11
CA LYS A 365 0.44 -15.52 0.00
C LYS A 365 1.44 -16.59 0.43
N LYS A 366 1.39 -17.78 -0.18
CA LYS A 366 2.30 -18.87 0.16
C LYS A 366 3.74 -18.55 -0.26
N ILE A 367 4.70 -18.86 0.61
CA ILE A 367 6.12 -18.98 0.28
C ILE A 367 6.33 -20.31 -0.43
N TYR A 368 6.94 -20.33 -1.62
CA TYR A 368 7.31 -21.57 -2.32
C TYR A 368 8.80 -21.89 -2.26
N LYS A 369 9.68 -20.91 -2.02
CA LYS A 369 11.10 -21.17 -1.77
C LYS A 369 11.73 -20.03 -0.97
N ILE A 370 12.42 -20.36 0.11
CA ILE A 370 13.41 -19.49 0.76
C ILE A 370 14.79 -19.87 0.20
N GLY A 371 15.17 -19.26 -0.92
CA GLY A 371 16.49 -19.48 -1.51
C GLY A 371 17.60 -18.88 -0.65
N ALA A 372 18.64 -19.68 -0.35
CA ALA A 372 19.94 -19.13 0.01
C ALA A 372 20.48 -18.28 -1.15
N GLY A 373 21.24 -17.24 -0.83
CA GLY A 373 21.82 -16.36 -1.84
C GLY A 373 23.09 -16.90 -2.47
N TYR A 374 23.75 -16.06 -3.28
CA TYR A 374 25.16 -16.31 -3.61
C TYR A 374 25.97 -16.35 -2.32
N HIS A 375 26.61 -17.49 -2.06
CA HIS A 375 27.33 -17.74 -0.81
C HIS A 375 28.58 -18.56 -1.09
N THR A 376 29.65 -18.26 -0.37
CA THR A 376 30.89 -19.02 -0.47
C THR A 376 30.80 -20.22 0.46
N LYS A 377 31.02 -21.43 -0.08
CA LYS A 377 31.34 -22.63 0.69
C LYS A 377 32.64 -23.18 0.12
N ASP A 378 33.57 -23.56 1.00
CA ASP A 378 34.79 -24.28 0.61
C ASP A 378 35.59 -23.55 -0.50
N GLY A 379 35.69 -22.22 -0.36
CA GLY A 379 36.31 -21.29 -1.33
C GLY A 379 35.50 -21.04 -2.60
N LYS A 380 34.45 -21.81 -2.89
CA LYS A 380 33.67 -21.77 -4.13
C LYS A 380 32.38 -20.97 -3.96
N VAL A 381 32.09 -20.08 -4.91
CA VAL A 381 30.85 -19.27 -4.91
C VAL A 381 29.68 -20.11 -5.42
N VAL A 382 28.87 -20.60 -4.49
CA VAL A 382 27.64 -21.36 -4.76
C VAL A 382 26.55 -20.41 -5.26
N LYS A 383 25.95 -20.74 -6.42
CA LYS A 383 24.96 -19.92 -7.15
C LYS A 383 23.65 -20.65 -7.45
N ASN A 384 23.46 -21.84 -6.87
CA ASN A 384 22.39 -22.79 -7.19
C ASN A 384 21.01 -22.43 -6.58
N ASN A 385 20.75 -21.14 -6.32
CA ASN A 385 19.59 -20.63 -5.59
C ASN A 385 18.23 -21.07 -6.20
N ALA A 386 18.20 -21.44 -7.49
CA ALA A 386 17.03 -21.91 -8.22
C ALA A 386 17.17 -23.31 -8.82
N ALA A 387 18.21 -24.07 -8.46
CA ALA A 387 18.20 -25.51 -8.68
C ALA A 387 17.12 -26.15 -7.79
N THR A 388 16.55 -27.25 -8.26
CA THR A 388 15.61 -28.14 -7.56
C THR A 388 16.17 -29.57 -7.60
N GLU A 389 15.58 -30.50 -6.86
CA GLU A 389 16.06 -31.91 -6.84
C GLU A 389 15.95 -32.59 -8.22
N TYR A 390 15.00 -32.16 -9.06
CA TYR A 390 14.86 -32.60 -10.45
C TYR A 390 15.81 -31.88 -11.43
N ASP A 391 16.50 -30.80 -11.01
CA ASP A 391 17.38 -30.03 -11.88
C ASP A 391 18.83 -30.52 -11.82
N LEU A 392 19.27 -31.16 -12.88
CA LEU A 392 20.69 -31.43 -13.15
C LEU A 392 21.54 -30.14 -13.31
N SER A 393 20.91 -28.97 -13.39
CA SER A 393 21.56 -27.69 -13.74
C SER A 393 21.72 -26.73 -12.55
N ASN A 394 22.97 -26.39 -12.24
CA ASN A 394 23.32 -25.43 -11.17
C ASN A 394 23.00 -23.97 -11.57
N LYS A 395 21.72 -23.61 -11.51
CA LYS A 395 21.18 -22.31 -11.96
C LYS A 395 20.80 -21.35 -10.83
N SER A 396 20.98 -20.05 -11.11
CA SER A 396 20.49 -18.96 -10.24
C SER A 396 19.03 -18.59 -10.53
N ILE A 397 18.37 -17.88 -9.62
CA ILE A 397 17.00 -17.38 -9.83
C ILE A 397 16.92 -16.19 -10.82
N ASN A 398 18.06 -15.62 -11.20
CA ASN A 398 18.10 -14.49 -12.13
C ASN A 398 18.01 -15.03 -13.57
N PRO A 399 17.10 -14.50 -14.41
CA PRO A 399 17.00 -14.89 -15.81
C PRO A 399 18.22 -14.39 -16.61
N LEU A 400 18.37 -14.87 -17.85
CA LEU A 400 19.37 -14.35 -18.77
C LEU A 400 19.19 -12.82 -18.93
N GLY A 401 20.26 -12.05 -18.72
CA GLY A 401 20.24 -10.59 -18.70
C GLY A 401 19.78 -9.94 -17.38
N GLY A 402 19.40 -10.72 -16.36
CA GLY A 402 18.93 -10.23 -15.06
C GLY A 402 17.47 -9.75 -15.05
N PHE A 403 16.95 -9.38 -13.87
CA PHE A 403 15.57 -8.92 -13.77
C PHE A 403 15.39 -7.52 -14.39
N VAL A 404 14.53 -7.43 -15.42
CA VAL A 404 14.32 -6.23 -16.23
C VAL A 404 13.92 -5.01 -15.38
N HIS A 405 14.73 -3.96 -15.48
CA HIS A 405 14.66 -2.73 -14.66
C HIS A 405 14.94 -2.87 -13.15
N TYR A 406 15.43 -4.03 -12.70
CA TYR A 406 15.85 -4.25 -11.31
C TYR A 406 17.37 -4.42 -11.20
N ASP A 407 17.93 -5.41 -11.91
CA ASP A 407 19.38 -5.60 -12.01
C ASP A 407 19.98 -4.60 -13.02
N GLN A 408 20.21 -3.37 -12.56
CA GLN A 408 21.02 -2.41 -13.32
C GLN A 408 22.51 -2.69 -13.09
N PRO A 409 23.36 -2.55 -14.13
CA PRO A 409 24.81 -2.63 -13.96
C PRO A 409 25.28 -1.60 -12.91
N PRO A 410 26.34 -1.90 -12.13
CA PRO A 410 26.89 -0.93 -11.18
C PRO A 410 27.28 0.37 -11.89
N CYS A 411 27.20 1.48 -11.16
CA CYS A 411 27.91 2.68 -11.59
C CYS A 411 29.42 2.40 -11.61
N PRO A 412 30.19 2.88 -12.60
CA PRO A 412 31.64 2.70 -12.62
C PRO A 412 32.29 3.15 -11.30
N GLY A 413 33.15 2.31 -10.73
CA GLY A 413 33.87 2.61 -9.48
C GLY A 413 33.16 2.19 -8.17
N GLU A 414 32.17 1.29 -8.19
CA GLU A 414 31.69 0.64 -6.96
C GLU A 414 31.77 -0.89 -7.02
N ASP A 415 32.87 -1.43 -6.49
CA ASP A 415 32.99 -2.86 -6.17
C ASP A 415 31.94 -3.24 -5.12
N ARG A 416 30.96 -4.04 -5.54
CA ARG A 416 29.96 -4.60 -4.63
C ARG A 416 30.53 -5.91 -4.07
N PRO A 417 30.69 -6.07 -2.73
CA PRO A 417 31.00 -7.37 -2.17
C PRO A 417 29.90 -8.37 -2.56
N GLN A 418 30.29 -9.62 -2.84
CA GLN A 418 29.35 -10.69 -3.16
C GLN A 418 28.67 -11.15 -1.87
N VAL A 419 27.46 -10.63 -1.58
CA VAL A 419 26.75 -10.89 -0.32
C VAL A 419 25.46 -11.66 -0.54
N HIS A 420 25.12 -12.48 0.46
CA HIS A 420 24.03 -13.44 0.52
C HIS A 420 22.64 -12.82 0.27
N ARG A 421 22.22 -12.83 -1.00
CA ARG A 421 20.88 -12.47 -1.47
C ARG A 421 19.87 -13.58 -1.15
N HIS A 422 19.25 -13.60 0.04
CA HIS A 422 18.12 -14.51 0.21
C HIS A 422 16.98 -14.10 -0.73
N HIS A 423 16.37 -15.08 -1.39
CA HIS A 423 15.28 -14.87 -2.34
C HIS A 423 14.03 -15.58 -1.87
N LEU A 424 12.98 -14.82 -1.59
CA LEU A 424 11.67 -15.32 -1.22
C LEU A 424 10.79 -15.42 -2.48
N GLN A 425 10.41 -16.64 -2.88
CA GLN A 425 9.40 -16.85 -3.91
C GLN A 425 8.01 -16.85 -3.25
N VAL A 426 7.17 -15.89 -3.66
CA VAL A 426 5.83 -15.68 -3.07
C VAL A 426 4.77 -15.76 -4.16
N TRP A 427 3.78 -16.64 -4.00
CA TRP A 427 2.70 -16.77 -4.98
C TRP A 427 1.70 -15.61 -4.90
N SER A 428 1.23 -15.13 -6.05
CA SER A 428 0.26 -14.04 -6.12
C SER A 428 -1.09 -14.52 -6.66
N TRP A 429 -1.99 -14.96 -5.76
CA TRP A 429 -3.42 -15.00 -6.05
C TRP A 429 -3.88 -13.63 -6.56
N THR A 430 -4.27 -13.57 -7.83
CA THR A 430 -5.32 -12.68 -8.33
C THR A 430 -6.51 -13.57 -8.65
N PHE A 431 -7.62 -13.42 -7.92
CA PHE A 431 -8.85 -14.13 -8.26
C PHE A 431 -9.28 -13.76 -9.68
N PRO A 432 -9.43 -14.74 -10.60
CA PRO A 432 -10.23 -14.54 -11.79
C PRO A 432 -11.68 -14.32 -11.34
N ASP A 433 -12.27 -13.18 -11.70
CA ASP A 433 -13.66 -12.86 -11.40
C ASP A 433 -14.58 -13.61 -12.38
N HIS A 434 -14.70 -14.92 -12.15
CA HIS A 434 -15.48 -15.86 -12.96
C HIS A 434 -16.51 -16.59 -12.09
N ARG A 435 -17.76 -16.56 -12.54
CA ARG A 435 -18.98 -17.06 -11.89
C ARG A 435 -19.42 -16.26 -10.66
N GLY A 436 -20.35 -15.34 -10.88
CA GLY A 436 -21.52 -15.26 -10.01
C GLY A 436 -22.49 -16.41 -10.35
N LYS A 437 -23.36 -16.77 -9.40
CA LYS A 437 -24.07 -18.06 -9.27
C LYS A 437 -23.13 -19.23 -8.90
N GLU A 438 -23.09 -19.52 -7.61
CA GLU A 438 -23.69 -20.73 -7.03
C GLU A 438 -24.09 -20.38 -5.57
N GLU A 439 -24.91 -21.20 -4.92
CA GLU A 439 -25.77 -20.76 -3.81
C GLU A 439 -25.17 -21.03 -2.42
N LEU A 440 -25.38 -20.09 -1.49
CA LEU A 440 -25.03 -20.24 -0.07
C LEU A 440 -26.21 -20.82 0.72
N HIS A 441 -26.52 -22.09 0.48
CA HIS A 441 -27.29 -22.88 1.44
C HIS A 441 -26.35 -23.38 2.54
N GLY A 442 -26.29 -22.62 3.63
CA GLY A 442 -25.63 -23.06 4.86
C GLY A 442 -26.63 -23.78 5.75
N GLU A 443 -26.59 -25.11 5.76
CA GLU A 443 -27.37 -25.91 6.72
C GLU A 443 -26.78 -25.74 8.12
N CYS A 444 -27.59 -25.23 9.05
CA CYS A 444 -27.23 -25.22 10.46
C CYS A 444 -27.48 -26.61 11.04
N MET A 445 -26.41 -27.36 11.36
CA MET A 445 -26.56 -28.56 12.19
C MET A 445 -27.11 -28.15 13.58
N PRO A 446 -28.19 -28.79 14.06
CA PRO A 446 -28.82 -28.42 15.32
C PRO A 446 -27.95 -28.83 16.52
N ALA A 447 -28.11 -28.10 17.63
CA ALA A 447 -27.40 -28.40 18.87
C ALA A 447 -27.87 -29.74 19.46
N VAL A 448 -26.92 -30.57 19.92
CA VAL A 448 -27.22 -31.81 20.65
C VAL A 448 -27.74 -31.45 22.04
N VAL A 449 -29.07 -31.44 22.19
CA VAL A 449 -29.73 -31.37 23.50
C VAL A 449 -29.87 -32.80 24.04
N THR A 450 -29.09 -33.14 25.06
CA THR A 450 -29.24 -34.41 25.78
C THR A 450 -30.56 -34.44 26.54
N ARG A 451 -31.47 -35.34 26.12
CA ARG A 451 -32.62 -35.78 26.93
C ARG A 451 -32.49 -37.27 27.18
N HIS A 452 -32.50 -37.65 28.46
CA HIS A 452 -32.62 -39.05 28.86
C HIS A 452 -34.01 -39.58 28.52
N PHE A 453 -34.10 -40.84 28.08
CA PHE A 453 -35.37 -41.57 27.98
C PHE A 453 -35.15 -43.06 28.29
N ILE A 454 -35.82 -43.52 29.35
CA ILE A 454 -35.92 -44.88 29.91
C ILE A 454 -37.25 -44.86 30.71
N PRO A 455 -38.10 -45.93 30.80
CA PRO A 455 -38.17 -47.19 30.05
C PRO A 455 -39.56 -47.49 29.41
N ALA A 456 -39.64 -48.57 28.63
CA ALA A 456 -40.74 -49.56 28.58
C ALA A 456 -40.21 -50.78 27.76
N MET A 457 -40.16 -52.02 28.23
CA MET A 457 -41.27 -52.95 28.52
C MET A 457 -42.25 -53.09 27.34
N THR A 458 -41.98 -54.03 26.42
CA THR A 458 -42.30 -55.48 26.56
C THR A 458 -41.33 -56.30 25.72
#